data_AF-A0A2Z5UTQ2-F1
#
_entry.id   AF-A0A2Z5UTQ2-F1
#
_cell.length_a   1.000
_cell.length_b   1.000
_cell.length_c   1.000
_cell.angle_alpha   90.00
_cell.angle_beta   90.00
_cell.angle_gamma   90.00
#
_symmetry.space_group_name_H-M   'P 1'
#
loop_
_entity.id
_entity.type
_entity.pdbx_description
1 polymer ?
#
loop_
_entity_poly.entity_id
_entity_poly.type
_entity_poly.pdbx_seq_one_letter_code
_entity_poly.pdbx_strand_id
1 'polypeptide(L)'
;MFLKGGPEEPLKALEAAARQVDEPKGYRTLPGGLAMQKRAGEWDALENRGSATFVRPIGFEQGPWLRSWEASVPPPQDRYFYIPPSGDFFHESVSLLIGDKSDFDEDDEDDGDEQWSPDDDYPPSLSDPYELVKSILACWPLPEKDVADAIGVTVRELKWYVSGRAMLPHDGWRRLCQRFTLEPSDGNDYDIAGPLVLVARKRRHIEDCWVAMTSGGDSHPVELVPALAEADPSWRYFLVNRDNDRRLKLVIAPRGSDSAELVESTIAMNYRGRVAIPDLVYKATVEAVGIACRSTNHNSAAIRNLMYEHGSFWDQIEDWSRAHAGPPSGCERIPSPYGRLP
;
A
#
# COMPACT_ATOMS: atom_id res chain seq x y z
N MET A 1 -58.09 17.26 17.58
CA MET A 1 -58.87 16.25 16.83
C MET A 1 -57.88 15.16 16.44
N PHE A 2 -57.77 14.11 17.24
CA PHE A 2 -56.95 12.93 16.93
C PHE A 2 -57.74 12.00 16.01
N LEU A 3 -57.09 11.41 15.00
CA LEU A 3 -57.22 10.01 14.52
C LEU A 3 -56.11 9.82 13.44
N LYS A 4 -55.02 9.10 13.77
CA LYS A 4 -54.72 7.70 13.39
C LYS A 4 -54.15 7.52 11.96
N GLY A 5 -52.82 7.49 11.88
CA GLY A 5 -52.06 6.76 10.85
C GLY A 5 -50.93 6.01 11.55
N GLY A 6 -51.03 4.68 11.64
CA GLY A 6 -50.03 3.84 12.30
C GLY A 6 -48.80 3.57 11.40
N PRO A 7 -47.75 2.93 11.95
CA PRO A 7 -46.47 2.68 11.25
C PRO A 7 -46.53 1.65 10.09
N GLU A 8 -47.73 1.28 9.62
CA GLU A 8 -47.92 0.29 8.54
C GLU A 8 -47.95 0.89 7.11
N GLU A 9 -48.04 2.21 6.95
CA GLU A 9 -48.11 2.82 5.61
C GLU A 9 -46.83 2.69 4.75
N PRO A 10 -45.59 2.81 5.27
CA PRO A 10 -44.41 2.68 4.42
C PRO A 10 -44.16 1.24 3.95
N LEU A 11 -44.57 0.23 4.74
CA LEU A 11 -44.46 -1.19 4.39
C LEU A 11 -45.46 -1.59 3.29
N LYS A 12 -46.70 -1.08 3.35
CA LYS A 12 -47.68 -1.28 2.27
C LYS A 12 -47.29 -0.58 0.97
N ALA A 13 -46.61 0.57 1.05
CA ALA A 13 -46.05 1.25 -0.12
C ALA A 13 -44.90 0.44 -0.77
N LEU A 14 -44.05 -0.19 0.05
CA LEU A 14 -42.98 -1.08 -0.41
C LEU A 14 -43.50 -2.40 -1.00
N GLU A 15 -44.52 -3.01 -0.40
CA GLU A 15 -45.17 -4.22 -0.96
C GLU A 15 -45.92 -3.93 -2.27
N ALA A 16 -46.52 -2.75 -2.41
CA ALA A 16 -47.16 -2.33 -3.66
C ALA A 16 -46.13 -2.07 -4.78
N ALA A 17 -44.95 -1.53 -4.44
CA ALA A 17 -43.83 -1.38 -5.38
C ALA A 17 -43.22 -2.73 -5.76
N ALA A 18 -43.10 -3.68 -4.82
CA ALA A 18 -42.63 -5.03 -5.09
C ALA A 18 -43.57 -5.82 -6.00
N ARG A 19 -44.90 -5.66 -5.87
CA ARG A 19 -45.87 -6.28 -6.79
C ARG A 19 -45.85 -5.72 -8.21
N GLN A 20 -45.37 -4.50 -8.43
CA GLN A 20 -45.21 -3.95 -9.78
C GLN A 20 -43.97 -4.49 -10.53
N VAL A 21 -43.09 -5.23 -9.84
CA VAL A 21 -41.90 -5.85 -10.46
C VAL A 21 -42.20 -7.26 -10.99
N ASP A 22 -43.36 -7.85 -10.65
CA ASP A 22 -43.72 -9.23 -10.99
C ASP A 22 -44.54 -9.42 -12.28
N GLU A 23 -44.84 -8.34 -13.03
CA GLU A 23 -45.27 -8.52 -14.42
C GLU A 23 -44.04 -8.60 -15.33
N PRO A 24 -43.82 -9.72 -16.03
CA PRO A 24 -42.72 -9.84 -16.97
C PRO A 24 -43.03 -8.94 -18.17
N LYS A 25 -42.66 -7.67 -18.08
CA LYS A 25 -42.51 -6.81 -19.25
C LYS A 25 -41.46 -7.49 -20.10
N GLY A 26 -41.92 -8.09 -21.19
CA GLY A 26 -41.10 -8.85 -22.13
C GLY A 26 -39.87 -8.04 -22.51
N TYR A 27 -38.75 -8.35 -21.88
CA TYR A 27 -37.46 -7.86 -22.30
C TYR A 27 -37.23 -8.46 -23.68
N ARG A 28 -37.30 -7.57 -24.68
CA ARG A 28 -36.73 -7.84 -26.00
C ARG A 28 -35.33 -8.38 -25.75
N THR A 29 -35.14 -9.63 -26.11
CA THR A 29 -33.88 -10.36 -26.03
C THR A 29 -32.82 -9.56 -26.79
N LEU A 30 -31.91 -8.95 -26.04
CA LEU A 30 -30.63 -8.51 -26.60
C LEU A 30 -29.93 -9.76 -27.15
N PRO A 31 -29.28 -9.68 -28.32
CA PRO A 31 -28.58 -10.83 -28.90
C PRO A 31 -27.43 -11.22 -27.96
N GLY A 32 -27.56 -12.36 -27.28
CA GLY A 32 -26.55 -12.86 -26.34
C GLY A 32 -27.10 -13.69 -25.16
N GLY A 33 -28.38 -13.51 -24.81
CA GLY A 33 -28.98 -14.15 -23.61
C GLY A 33 -28.98 -15.68 -23.63
N LEU A 34 -29.23 -16.30 -24.78
CA LEU A 34 -29.20 -17.76 -24.95
C LEU A 34 -27.79 -18.34 -24.78
N ALA A 35 -26.75 -17.61 -25.21
CA ALA A 35 -25.36 -18.03 -25.05
C ALA A 35 -24.89 -17.93 -23.59
N MET A 36 -25.46 -16.98 -22.85
CA MET A 36 -25.17 -16.77 -21.43
C MET A 36 -25.89 -17.79 -20.55
N GLN A 37 -27.15 -18.12 -20.86
CA GLN A 37 -27.89 -19.20 -20.19
C GLN A 37 -27.27 -20.58 -20.45
N LYS A 38 -26.80 -20.83 -21.68
CA LYS A 38 -26.11 -22.09 -21.99
C LYS A 38 -24.81 -22.23 -21.20
N ARG A 39 -24.03 -21.14 -21.07
CA ARG A 39 -22.84 -21.13 -20.21
C ARG A 39 -23.22 -21.36 -18.75
N ALA A 40 -24.25 -20.69 -18.24
CA ALA A 40 -24.70 -20.88 -16.85
C ALA A 40 -25.05 -22.36 -16.55
N GLY A 41 -25.67 -23.06 -17.50
CA GLY A 41 -25.90 -24.51 -17.38
C GLY A 41 -24.62 -25.37 -17.46
N GLU A 42 -23.60 -24.93 -18.20
CA GLU A 42 -22.28 -25.58 -18.22
C GLU A 42 -21.51 -25.39 -16.90
N TRP A 43 -21.74 -24.27 -16.20
CA TRP A 43 -21.18 -23.97 -14.88
C TRP A 43 -21.76 -24.85 -13.77
N ASP A 44 -23.08 -25.03 -13.75
CA ASP A 44 -23.78 -25.88 -12.77
C ASP A 44 -23.34 -27.36 -12.86
N ALA A 45 -22.89 -27.80 -14.04
CA ALA A 45 -22.44 -29.17 -14.28
C ALA A 45 -21.01 -29.47 -13.77
N LEU A 46 -20.24 -28.46 -13.35
CA LEU A 46 -18.84 -28.62 -12.92
C LEU A 46 -18.69 -28.97 -11.44
N GLU A 47 -19.65 -28.62 -10.57
CA GLU A 47 -19.59 -28.90 -9.12
C GLU A 47 -19.69 -30.39 -8.75
N ASN A 48 -20.02 -31.28 -9.70
CA ASN A 48 -20.27 -32.70 -9.42
C ASN A 48 -19.22 -33.69 -9.97
N ARG A 49 -17.99 -33.26 -10.27
CA ARG A 49 -16.92 -34.21 -10.66
C ARG A 49 -16.12 -34.68 -9.45
N GLY A 50 -16.49 -35.86 -8.95
CA GLY A 50 -15.86 -36.53 -7.82
C GLY A 50 -14.34 -36.75 -7.99
N SER A 51 -13.66 -36.80 -6.85
CA SER A 51 -12.21 -36.91 -6.70
C SER A 51 -11.67 -38.24 -7.26
N ALA A 52 -10.77 -38.17 -8.24
CA ALA A 52 -10.07 -39.35 -8.75
C ALA A 52 -8.87 -39.69 -7.86
N THR A 53 -8.88 -40.90 -7.29
CA THR A 53 -7.70 -41.52 -6.66
C THR A 53 -6.74 -42.02 -7.73
N PHE A 54 -5.45 -41.66 -7.64
CA PHE A 54 -4.43 -42.21 -8.53
C PHE A 54 -3.31 -42.91 -7.76
N VAL A 55 -3.08 -44.18 -8.11
CA VAL A 55 -1.91 -44.99 -7.75
C VAL A 55 -0.87 -44.83 -8.87
N ARG A 56 0.40 -44.67 -8.48
CA ARG A 56 1.63 -44.48 -9.28
C ARG A 56 1.86 -45.53 -10.40
N PRO A 57 2.75 -45.32 -11.42
CA PRO A 57 4.07 -44.66 -11.35
C PRO A 57 4.40 -43.59 -12.42
N ILE A 58 5.49 -42.85 -12.14
CA ILE A 58 5.93 -41.59 -12.77
C ILE A 58 6.25 -41.77 -14.26
N GLY A 59 5.35 -41.27 -15.11
CA GLY A 59 5.64 -40.78 -16.46
C GLY A 59 5.07 -39.36 -16.53
N PHE A 60 5.88 -38.38 -16.92
CA PHE A 60 5.37 -37.02 -17.10
C PHE A 60 4.57 -36.98 -18.39
N GLU A 61 3.25 -36.92 -18.28
CA GLU A 61 2.36 -36.48 -19.35
C GLU A 61 1.78 -35.11 -19.01
N GLN A 62 1.61 -34.27 -20.04
CA GLN A 62 1.07 -32.93 -19.92
C GLN A 62 -0.42 -33.01 -19.57
N GLY A 63 -0.76 -32.72 -18.31
CA GLY A 63 -2.14 -32.73 -17.83
C GLY A 63 -3.03 -31.69 -18.52
N PRO A 64 -4.37 -31.79 -18.39
CA PRO A 64 -5.29 -30.80 -18.92
C PRO A 64 -5.08 -29.50 -18.14
N TRP A 65 -4.37 -28.55 -18.74
CA TRP A 65 -4.20 -27.22 -18.20
C TRP A 65 -5.58 -26.59 -17.99
N LEU A 66 -5.86 -26.18 -16.76
CA LEU A 66 -6.94 -25.23 -16.49
C LEU A 66 -6.75 -24.04 -17.44
N ARG A 67 -7.84 -23.60 -18.09
CA ARG A 67 -7.81 -22.39 -18.92
C ARG A 67 -7.45 -21.20 -18.04
N SER A 68 -6.83 -20.17 -18.62
CA SER A 68 -6.32 -19.00 -17.87
C SER A 68 -7.33 -18.33 -16.93
N TRP A 69 -8.64 -18.47 -17.19
CA TRP A 69 -9.70 -17.95 -16.32
C TRP A 69 -10.11 -18.90 -15.19
N GLU A 70 -9.85 -20.20 -15.31
CA GLU A 70 -10.15 -21.20 -14.28
C GLU A 70 -9.16 -21.10 -13.10
N ALA A 71 -7.96 -20.57 -13.34
CA ALA A 71 -7.00 -20.20 -12.28
C ALA A 71 -7.37 -18.89 -11.55
N SER A 72 -8.36 -18.14 -12.05
CA SER A 72 -8.75 -16.82 -11.55
C SER A 72 -10.10 -16.84 -10.83
N VAL A 73 -10.67 -18.02 -10.59
CA VAL A 73 -11.90 -18.16 -9.80
C VAL A 73 -11.48 -18.02 -8.33
N PRO A 74 -11.89 -16.94 -7.63
CA PRO A 74 -11.63 -16.83 -6.20
C PRO A 74 -12.30 -18.00 -5.49
N PRO A 75 -11.70 -18.55 -4.42
CA PRO A 75 -12.38 -19.55 -3.61
C PRO A 75 -13.75 -19.02 -3.14
N PRO A 76 -14.76 -19.89 -2.95
CA PRO A 76 -16.05 -19.46 -2.43
C PRO A 76 -15.85 -18.84 -1.03
N GLN A 77 -15.90 -17.51 -0.98
CA GLN A 77 -15.82 -16.70 0.22
C GLN A 77 -17.05 -15.81 0.26
N ASP A 78 -17.56 -15.60 1.48
CA ASP A 78 -18.73 -14.77 1.70
C ASP A 78 -18.45 -13.33 1.25
N ARG A 79 -19.47 -12.71 0.65
CA ARG A 79 -19.40 -11.33 0.16
C ARG A 79 -20.51 -10.52 0.80
N TYR A 80 -20.18 -9.36 1.32
CA TYR A 80 -21.15 -8.48 1.94
C TYR A 80 -20.94 -7.03 1.49
N PHE A 81 -22.03 -6.28 1.48
CA PHE A 81 -21.99 -4.85 1.20
C PHE A 81 -21.70 -4.10 2.49
N TYR A 82 -20.62 -3.32 2.49
CA TYR A 82 -20.29 -2.37 3.54
C TYR A 82 -20.85 -1.01 3.17
N ILE A 83 -21.62 -0.45 4.10
CA ILE A 83 -22.16 0.90 4.03
C ILE A 83 -21.58 1.64 5.25
N PRO A 84 -20.71 2.63 5.06
CA PRO A 84 -20.10 3.34 6.18
C PRO A 84 -21.19 4.06 7.01
N PRO A 85 -21.04 4.13 8.35
CA PRO A 85 -21.96 4.87 9.20
C PRO A 85 -22.03 6.34 8.78
N SER A 86 -23.24 6.87 8.64
CA SER A 86 -23.49 8.23 8.20
C SER A 86 -23.02 9.25 9.26
N GLY A 87 -21.91 9.92 8.98
CA GLY A 87 -21.33 10.99 9.79
C GLY A 87 -20.35 11.87 9.01
N ASP A 88 -19.65 11.30 8.04
CA ASP A 88 -18.76 12.04 7.16
C ASP A 88 -19.42 12.42 5.85
N PHE A 89 -19.47 13.73 5.59
CA PHE A 89 -20.11 14.38 4.44
C PHE A 89 -19.52 14.02 3.06
N PHE A 90 -18.63 13.02 2.95
CA PHE A 90 -17.89 12.72 1.72
C PHE A 90 -17.91 11.27 1.22
N HIS A 91 -18.56 10.31 1.88
CA HIS A 91 -18.58 8.92 1.38
C HIS A 91 -19.97 8.26 1.44
N GLU A 92 -20.79 8.45 0.41
CA GLU A 92 -21.98 7.62 0.13
C GLU A 92 -21.68 6.47 -0.86
N SER A 93 -20.50 5.85 -0.78
CA SER A 93 -20.15 4.72 -1.66
C SER A 93 -20.32 3.38 -0.94
N VAL A 94 -21.32 2.60 -1.37
CA VAL A 94 -21.52 1.20 -0.97
C VAL A 94 -20.43 0.34 -1.61
N SER A 95 -19.64 -0.36 -0.78
CA SER A 95 -18.54 -1.21 -1.25
C SER A 95 -18.88 -2.69 -1.06
N LEU A 96 -18.50 -3.55 -2.00
CA LEU A 96 -18.64 -5.01 -1.89
C LEU A 96 -17.32 -5.60 -1.37
N LEU A 97 -17.33 -6.14 -0.17
CA LEU A 97 -16.16 -6.76 0.48
C LEU A 97 -16.23 -8.29 0.36
N ILE A 98 -15.06 -8.94 0.41
CA ILE A 98 -14.87 -10.39 0.35
C ILE A 98 -14.15 -10.80 1.62
N GLY A 99 -14.74 -11.68 2.43
CA GLY A 99 -14.21 -12.09 3.74
C GLY A 99 -15.31 -12.32 4.77
N ASP A 100 -14.94 -12.74 5.98
CA ASP A 100 -15.88 -12.86 7.10
C ASP A 100 -16.22 -11.45 7.61
N LYS A 101 -17.49 -11.22 7.94
CA LYS A 101 -17.95 -9.92 8.46
C LYS A 101 -17.39 -9.63 9.85
N SER A 102 -17.07 -10.69 10.61
CA SER A 102 -16.52 -10.58 11.96
C SER A 102 -15.09 -10.02 12.03
N ASP A 103 -14.36 -9.96 10.92
CA ASP A 103 -13.02 -9.34 10.87
C ASP A 103 -13.07 -7.79 10.94
N PHE A 104 -14.26 -7.19 10.85
CA PHE A 104 -14.47 -5.73 10.81
C PHE A 104 -15.44 -5.20 11.88
N ASP A 105 -16.10 -6.09 12.64
CA ASP A 105 -16.99 -5.74 13.76
C ASP A 105 -16.27 -5.96 15.11
N GLU A 106 -15.05 -5.43 15.28
CA GLU A 106 -14.46 -5.21 16.62
C GLU A 106 -14.75 -3.76 17.03
N ASP A 107 -15.84 -3.59 17.79
CA ASP A 107 -16.11 -2.40 18.60
C ASP A 107 -14.99 -2.27 19.64
N ASP A 108 -13.98 -1.44 19.35
CA ASP A 108 -13.08 -0.90 20.37
C ASP A 108 -13.84 0.20 21.15
N GLU A 109 -14.64 -0.22 22.13
CA GLU A 109 -15.13 0.67 23.19
C GLU A 109 -13.92 1.13 24.05
N ASP A 110 -13.35 2.30 23.72
CA ASP A 110 -12.41 3.01 24.61
C ASP A 110 -13.16 4.10 25.40
N ASP A 111 -13.63 3.72 26.59
CA ASP A 111 -14.07 4.61 27.66
C ASP A 111 -12.83 5.20 28.37
N GLY A 112 -12.53 6.48 28.13
CA GLY A 112 -11.42 7.16 28.78
C GLY A 112 -11.49 8.69 28.70
N ASP A 113 -12.50 9.29 29.32
CA ASP A 113 -12.61 10.73 29.53
C ASP A 113 -11.64 11.23 30.61
N GLU A 114 -10.35 11.36 30.26
CA GLU A 114 -9.40 12.15 31.06
C GLU A 114 -9.19 13.54 30.43
N GLN A 115 -9.76 14.55 31.09
CA GLN A 115 -9.67 15.96 30.71
C GLN A 115 -8.27 16.51 31.01
N TRP A 116 -7.44 16.70 29.98
CA TRP A 116 -6.05 17.18 30.10
C TRP A 116 -5.94 18.72 30.13
N SER A 117 -4.97 19.20 30.93
CA SER A 117 -4.68 20.63 31.12
C SER A 117 -3.71 21.16 30.04
N PRO A 118 -3.79 22.45 29.65
CA PRO A 118 -3.14 22.99 28.45
C PRO A 118 -1.62 23.23 28.49
N ASP A 119 -0.91 22.80 29.54
CA ASP A 119 0.47 23.25 29.82
C ASP A 119 1.57 22.17 29.70
N ASP A 120 1.26 20.95 29.22
CA ASP A 120 2.30 19.94 28.95
C ASP A 120 2.70 19.94 27.47
N ASP A 121 4.01 20.09 27.19
CA ASP A 121 4.67 20.04 25.88
C ASP A 121 4.59 18.64 25.18
N TYR A 122 3.51 17.89 25.39
CA TYR A 122 3.23 16.61 24.75
C TYR A 122 2.38 16.85 23.49
N PRO A 123 2.67 16.22 22.33
CA PRO A 123 1.97 16.57 21.11
C PRO A 123 0.46 16.22 21.23
N PRO A 124 -0.41 17.13 20.75
CA PRO A 124 -1.85 17.02 20.90
C PRO A 124 -2.36 15.84 20.08
N SER A 125 -3.18 14.97 20.69
CA SER A 125 -4.17 14.09 20.03
C SER A 125 -3.79 13.69 18.59
N LEU A 126 -2.69 12.96 18.44
CA LEU A 126 -2.22 12.44 17.16
C LEU A 126 -3.05 11.20 16.79
N SER A 127 -3.39 11.05 15.52
CA SER A 127 -3.75 9.72 14.98
C SER A 127 -2.64 8.74 15.34
N ASP A 128 -3.03 7.55 15.80
CA ASP A 128 -2.17 6.56 16.44
C ASP A 128 -0.82 6.34 15.73
N PRO A 129 0.28 6.98 16.19
CA PRO A 129 1.57 6.91 15.50
C PRO A 129 2.14 5.49 15.47
N TYR A 130 1.63 4.61 16.33
CA TYR A 130 2.03 3.22 16.38
C TYR A 130 1.65 2.42 15.14
N GLU A 131 0.54 2.74 14.44
CA GLU A 131 0.16 2.04 13.21
C GLU A 131 1.13 2.37 12.05
N LEU A 132 1.53 3.65 11.92
CA LEU A 132 2.57 4.02 10.97
C LEU A 132 3.90 3.33 11.32
N VAL A 133 4.30 3.33 12.60
CA VAL A 133 5.53 2.65 13.04
C VAL A 133 5.49 1.16 12.76
N LYS A 134 4.36 0.50 12.97
CA LYS A 134 4.14 -0.92 12.66
C LYS A 134 4.33 -1.19 11.17
N SER A 135 3.79 -0.33 10.31
CA SER A 135 3.98 -0.43 8.86
C SER A 135 5.43 -0.17 8.44
N ILE A 136 6.10 0.81 9.03
CA ILE A 136 7.53 1.06 8.81
C ILE A 136 8.38 -0.15 9.23
N LEU A 137 8.10 -0.76 10.39
CA LEU A 137 8.81 -1.95 10.86
C LEU A 137 8.63 -3.14 9.92
N ALA A 138 7.43 -3.36 9.42
CA ALA A 138 7.16 -4.43 8.46
C ALA A 138 7.90 -4.22 7.12
N CYS A 139 8.17 -2.96 6.77
CA CYS A 139 8.94 -2.55 5.61
C CYS A 139 10.43 -2.29 5.92
N TRP A 140 10.87 -2.41 7.17
CA TRP A 140 12.24 -2.11 7.53
C TRP A 140 13.20 -3.17 6.93
N PRO A 141 14.39 -2.78 6.44
CA PRO A 141 15.31 -3.74 5.84
C PRO A 141 15.89 -4.75 6.85
N LEU A 142 15.82 -4.45 8.14
CA LEU A 142 16.42 -5.22 9.23
C LEU A 142 15.35 -5.78 10.20
N PRO A 143 15.67 -6.85 10.93
CA PRO A 143 14.80 -7.37 11.98
C PRO A 143 14.43 -6.33 13.06
N GLU A 144 13.26 -6.49 13.68
CA GLU A 144 12.79 -5.64 14.79
C GLU A 144 13.81 -5.54 15.94
N LYS A 145 14.60 -6.59 16.16
CA LYS A 145 15.66 -6.61 17.17
C LYS A 145 16.68 -5.49 16.94
N ASP A 146 17.15 -5.32 15.71
CA ASP A 146 18.11 -4.27 15.37
C ASP A 146 17.52 -2.87 15.54
N VAL A 147 16.20 -2.73 15.40
CA VAL A 147 15.49 -1.47 15.67
C VAL A 147 15.39 -1.21 17.17
N ALA A 148 14.96 -2.20 17.95
CA ALA A 148 14.87 -2.11 19.40
C ALA A 148 16.23 -1.74 20.03
N ASP A 149 17.29 -2.43 19.62
CA ASP A 149 18.66 -2.14 20.06
C ASP A 149 19.10 -0.71 19.69
N ALA A 150 18.77 -0.24 18.47
CA ALA A 150 19.13 1.10 18.01
C ALA A 150 18.39 2.23 18.73
N ILE A 151 17.18 1.98 19.22
CA ILE A 151 16.40 2.94 20.01
C ILE A 151 16.55 2.72 21.53
N GLY A 152 17.36 1.75 21.96
CA GLY A 152 17.67 1.51 23.36
C GLY A 152 16.48 1.01 24.18
N VAL A 153 15.64 0.16 23.59
CA VAL A 153 14.51 -0.51 24.25
C VAL A 153 14.56 -2.01 23.98
N THR A 154 13.76 -2.79 24.69
CA THR A 154 13.61 -4.22 24.43
C THR A 154 12.66 -4.47 23.26
N VAL A 155 12.83 -5.60 22.56
CA VAL A 155 11.89 -6.04 21.50
C VAL A 155 10.46 -6.15 22.03
N ARG A 156 10.28 -6.51 23.31
CA ARG A 156 8.96 -6.60 23.93
C ARG A 156 8.30 -5.22 24.06
N GLU A 157 9.04 -4.21 24.51
CA GLU A 157 8.52 -2.83 24.59
C GLU A 157 8.16 -2.29 23.21
N LEU A 158 9.00 -2.54 22.20
CA LEU A 158 8.68 -2.18 20.82
C LEU A 158 7.40 -2.86 20.32
N LYS A 159 7.20 -4.15 20.64
CA LYS A 159 5.99 -4.89 20.27
C LYS A 159 4.74 -4.40 20.99
N TRP A 160 4.85 -4.05 22.27
CA TRP A 160 3.73 -3.45 23.01
C TRP A 160 3.35 -2.10 22.44
N TYR A 161 4.33 -1.30 22.02
CA TYR A 161 4.07 -0.02 21.36
C TYR A 161 3.29 -0.17 20.06
N VAL A 162 3.76 -1.01 19.13
CA VAL A 162 3.11 -1.18 17.81
C VAL A 162 1.78 -1.94 17.86
N SER A 163 1.38 -2.39 19.05
CA SER A 163 0.08 -3.03 19.29
C SER A 163 -0.84 -2.15 20.16
N GLY A 164 -0.49 -0.89 20.39
CA GLY A 164 -1.26 0.04 21.21
C GLY A 164 -1.23 -0.26 22.72
N ARG A 165 -0.54 -1.31 23.16
CA ARG A 165 -0.60 -1.80 24.56
C ARG A 165 0.19 -0.96 25.55
N ALA A 166 1.25 -0.29 25.11
CA ALA A 166 2.08 0.53 25.98
C ALA A 166 2.89 1.56 25.19
N MET A 167 3.05 2.76 25.74
CA MET A 167 3.93 3.76 25.16
C MET A 167 5.41 3.41 25.33
N LEU A 168 6.25 3.87 24.39
CA LEU A 168 7.70 3.80 24.56
C LEU A 168 8.18 4.85 25.57
N PRO A 169 9.28 4.58 26.29
CA PRO A 169 9.96 5.62 27.07
C PRO A 169 10.31 6.81 26.19
N HIS A 170 10.21 8.04 26.71
CA HIS A 170 10.39 9.28 25.94
C HIS A 170 11.66 9.31 25.07
N ASP A 171 12.80 8.89 25.63
CA ASP A 171 14.07 8.81 24.90
C ASP A 171 14.05 7.74 23.80
N GLY A 172 13.35 6.63 24.03
CA GLY A 172 13.13 5.57 23.03
C GLY A 172 12.27 6.06 21.88
N TRP A 173 11.17 6.76 22.19
CA TRP A 173 10.31 7.41 21.20
C TRP A 173 11.07 8.43 20.35
N ARG A 174 11.80 9.36 20.99
CA ARG A 174 12.62 10.36 20.29
C ARG A 174 13.63 9.71 19.34
N ARG A 175 14.33 8.65 19.80
CA ARG A 175 15.26 7.91 18.93
C ARG A 175 14.55 7.20 17.80
N LEU A 176 13.34 6.66 18.03
CA LEU A 176 12.52 6.05 16.99
C LEU A 176 12.16 7.07 15.91
N CYS A 177 11.61 8.23 16.27
CA CYS A 177 11.31 9.30 15.32
C CYS A 177 12.55 9.69 14.50
N GLN A 178 13.73 9.79 15.14
CA GLN A 178 14.97 10.09 14.42
C GLN A 178 15.41 8.99 13.45
N ARG A 179 15.19 7.71 13.78
CA ARG A 179 15.57 6.59 12.90
C ARG A 179 14.62 6.40 11.74
N PHE A 180 13.33 6.62 11.97
CA PHE A 180 12.28 6.51 10.97
C PHE A 180 12.03 7.83 10.24
N THR A 181 12.75 8.89 10.65
CA THR A 181 12.63 10.25 10.12
C THR A 181 11.20 10.77 10.14
N LEU A 182 10.51 10.48 11.24
CA LEU A 182 9.14 10.91 11.47
C LEU A 182 9.15 12.39 11.87
N GLU A 183 8.38 13.19 11.15
CA GLU A 183 8.11 14.59 11.46
C GLU A 183 6.60 14.77 11.62
N PRO A 184 6.14 15.59 12.58
CA PRO A 184 4.72 15.93 12.69
C PRO A 184 4.23 16.52 11.36
N SER A 185 3.09 16.04 10.88
CA SER A 185 2.42 16.56 9.69
C SER A 185 1.20 17.40 10.06
N ASP A 186 0.63 18.08 9.07
CA ASP A 186 -0.61 18.81 9.23
C ASP A 186 -1.75 17.82 9.56
N GLY A 187 -2.62 18.17 10.53
CA GLY A 187 -3.77 17.33 10.89
C GLY A 187 -3.52 16.32 12.02
N ASN A 188 -2.49 16.53 12.84
CA ASN A 188 -2.10 15.66 13.93
C ASN A 188 -1.72 14.23 13.48
N ASP A 189 -0.91 14.10 12.43
CA ASP A 189 -0.32 12.81 12.03
C ASP A 189 1.22 12.93 11.93
N TYR A 190 1.89 11.90 11.43
CA TYR A 190 3.32 11.90 11.13
C TYR A 190 3.60 11.60 9.66
N ASP A 191 4.46 12.39 9.05
CA ASP A 191 5.05 12.11 7.75
C ASP A 191 6.40 11.40 7.91
N ILE A 192 6.72 10.55 6.94
CA ILE A 192 8.08 10.05 6.73
C ILE A 192 8.80 11.11 5.90
N ALA A 193 9.55 11.98 6.57
CA ALA A 193 10.06 13.20 5.95
C ALA A 193 11.52 13.11 5.50
N GLY A 194 12.34 12.32 6.19
CA GLY A 194 13.78 12.28 5.95
C GLY A 194 14.27 11.20 5.00
N PRO A 195 15.58 11.20 4.70
CA PRO A 195 16.15 10.21 3.82
C PRO A 195 16.18 8.85 4.48
N LEU A 196 15.72 7.81 3.79
CA LEU A 196 15.71 6.43 4.27
C LEU A 196 15.46 5.41 3.15
N VAL A 197 15.66 4.14 3.50
CA VAL A 197 15.33 2.98 2.66
C VAL A 197 14.27 2.12 3.34
N LEU A 198 13.21 1.79 2.60
CA LEU A 198 12.24 0.74 2.95
C LEU A 198 12.28 -0.41 1.94
N VAL A 199 11.86 -1.59 2.38
CA VAL A 199 11.70 -2.79 1.56
C VAL A 199 10.22 -3.08 1.40
N ALA A 200 9.75 -3.09 0.16
CA ALA A 200 8.40 -3.52 -0.17
C ALA A 200 8.31 -5.05 -0.03
N ARG A 201 7.78 -5.52 1.11
CA ARG A 201 7.55 -6.95 1.41
C ARG A 201 6.08 -7.33 1.48
N LYS A 202 5.25 -6.39 1.94
CA LYS A 202 3.83 -6.60 2.24
C LYS A 202 3.04 -5.41 1.77
N ARG A 203 1.89 -5.68 1.14
CA ARG A 203 1.10 -4.67 0.44
C ARG A 203 0.64 -3.52 1.30
N ARG A 204 -0.20 -3.85 2.29
CA ARG A 204 -0.78 -2.87 3.20
C ARG A 204 0.27 -1.97 3.83
N HIS A 205 1.36 -2.55 4.35
CA HIS A 205 2.38 -1.77 5.03
C HIS A 205 3.16 -0.82 4.11
N ILE A 206 3.42 -1.21 2.86
CA ILE A 206 4.07 -0.29 1.94
C ILE A 206 3.11 0.79 1.45
N GLU A 207 1.81 0.51 1.34
CA GLU A 207 0.76 1.51 1.07
C GLU A 207 0.69 2.55 2.19
N ASP A 208 0.69 2.14 3.46
CA ASP A 208 0.68 3.07 4.59
C ASP A 208 1.94 3.94 4.61
N CYS A 209 3.12 3.31 4.43
CA CYS A 209 4.38 4.05 4.32
C CYS A 209 4.39 4.99 3.11
N TRP A 210 3.73 4.59 2.01
CA TRP A 210 3.61 5.41 0.81
C TRP A 210 2.86 6.70 1.12
N VAL A 211 1.69 6.59 1.73
CA VAL A 211 0.87 7.74 2.13
C VAL A 211 1.67 8.68 3.01
N ALA A 212 2.40 8.17 4.01
CA ALA A 212 3.22 8.98 4.91
C ALA A 212 4.48 9.58 4.25
N MET A 213 5.09 8.93 3.25
CA MET A 213 6.24 9.50 2.52
C MET A 213 5.82 10.62 1.55
N THR A 214 4.57 10.59 1.10
CA THR A 214 4.04 11.42 0.00
C THR A 214 2.97 12.40 0.45
N SER A 215 2.62 12.38 1.74
CA SER A 215 1.52 13.15 2.36
C SER A 215 0.22 13.04 1.59
N GLY A 216 -0.23 11.80 1.39
CA GLY A 216 -1.49 11.53 0.68
C GLY A 216 -1.36 11.49 -0.85
N GLY A 217 -0.16 11.23 -1.38
CA GLY A 217 0.05 10.97 -2.80
C GLY A 217 0.62 12.12 -3.61
N ASP A 218 1.02 13.23 -2.98
CA ASP A 218 1.67 14.37 -3.63
C ASP A 218 3.13 14.06 -3.98
N SER A 219 3.32 13.13 -4.93
CA SER A 219 4.63 12.62 -5.29
C SER A 219 4.75 12.24 -6.76
N HIS A 220 5.98 12.22 -7.27
CA HIS A 220 6.32 11.82 -8.65
C HIS A 220 7.35 10.69 -8.67
N PRO A 221 6.94 9.51 -8.23
CA PRO A 221 7.81 8.36 -8.03
C PRO A 221 8.28 7.73 -9.34
N VAL A 222 9.53 7.28 -9.35
CA VAL A 222 10.22 6.72 -10.53
C VAL A 222 11.00 5.46 -10.17
N GLU A 223 11.06 4.49 -11.07
CA GLU A 223 12.03 3.40 -10.97
C GLU A 223 13.37 3.84 -11.56
N LEU A 224 14.44 3.71 -10.78
CA LEU A 224 15.80 4.00 -11.21
C LEU A 224 16.37 2.79 -11.95
N VAL A 225 16.83 3.01 -13.19
CA VAL A 225 17.57 2.01 -13.97
C VAL A 225 18.90 2.61 -14.47
N PRO A 226 19.97 1.82 -14.59
CA PRO A 226 21.21 2.31 -15.19
C PRO A 226 21.00 2.65 -16.67
N ALA A 227 21.74 3.63 -17.17
CA ALA A 227 21.60 4.13 -18.53
C ALA A 227 22.26 3.21 -19.58
N LEU A 228 23.37 2.56 -19.23
CA LEU A 228 24.13 1.69 -20.13
C LEU A 228 24.38 0.30 -19.54
N ALA A 229 24.63 0.22 -18.23
CA ALA A 229 24.87 -1.06 -17.55
C ALA A 229 23.59 -1.91 -17.43
N GLU A 230 23.75 -3.17 -17.03
CA GLU A 230 22.62 -4.00 -16.61
C GLU A 230 22.13 -3.58 -15.22
N ALA A 231 20.82 -3.51 -15.05
CA ALA A 231 20.19 -3.26 -13.75
C ALA A 231 20.49 -4.41 -12.78
N ASP A 232 20.44 -4.12 -11.48
CA ASP A 232 20.53 -5.14 -10.44
C ASP A 232 19.51 -6.26 -10.72
N PRO A 233 19.96 -7.52 -10.85
CA PRO A 233 19.09 -8.64 -11.16
C PRO A 233 18.18 -9.02 -9.98
N SER A 234 18.54 -8.64 -8.76
CA SER A 234 17.86 -9.02 -7.53
C SER A 234 16.84 -7.97 -7.07
N TRP A 235 17.15 -6.69 -7.26
CA TRP A 235 16.37 -5.60 -6.69
C TRP A 235 15.94 -4.56 -7.73
N ARG A 236 14.79 -3.97 -7.48
CA ARG A 236 14.30 -2.75 -8.13
C ARG A 236 14.38 -1.61 -7.12
N TYR A 237 14.71 -0.42 -7.62
CA TYR A 237 14.94 0.77 -6.79
C TYR A 237 13.96 1.86 -7.22
N PHE A 238 13.10 2.26 -6.31
CA PHE A 238 12.08 3.27 -6.54
C PHE A 238 12.42 4.51 -5.73
N LEU A 239 12.54 5.63 -6.41
CA LEU A 239 12.69 6.93 -5.79
C LEU A 239 11.30 7.51 -5.53
N VAL A 240 11.04 7.89 -4.29
CA VAL A 240 9.80 8.52 -3.84
C VAL A 240 10.05 10.00 -3.63
N ASN A 241 9.79 10.80 -4.66
CA ASN A 241 9.94 12.25 -4.62
C ASN A 241 8.61 12.90 -4.26
N ARG A 242 8.54 13.63 -3.14
CA ARG A 242 7.41 14.49 -2.80
C ARG A 242 7.70 15.91 -3.29
N ASP A 243 6.67 16.62 -3.73
CA ASP A 243 6.84 18.00 -4.18
C ASP A 243 7.34 18.90 -3.05
N ASN A 244 8.38 19.69 -3.33
CA ASN A 244 9.11 20.54 -2.37
C ASN A 244 9.84 19.81 -1.23
N ASP A 245 9.99 18.47 -1.31
CA ASP A 245 10.80 17.69 -0.37
C ASP A 245 11.99 17.04 -1.10
N ARG A 246 13.16 17.67 -0.95
CA ARG A 246 14.40 17.21 -1.61
C ARG A 246 15.06 16.02 -0.94
N ARG A 247 14.47 15.49 0.14
CA ARG A 247 15.07 14.41 0.94
C ARG A 247 14.78 13.07 0.28
N LEU A 248 15.85 12.36 -0.10
CA LEU A 248 15.75 11.11 -0.86
C LEU A 248 15.13 9.96 -0.06
N LYS A 249 13.94 9.51 -0.46
CA LYS A 249 13.28 8.31 0.06
C LYS A 249 13.35 7.20 -0.98
N LEU A 250 13.91 6.06 -0.61
CA LEU A 250 14.06 4.91 -1.51
C LEU A 250 13.19 3.75 -1.02
N VAL A 251 12.43 3.17 -1.93
CA VAL A 251 11.76 1.89 -1.73
C VAL A 251 12.45 0.85 -2.62
N ILE A 252 12.82 -0.29 -2.05
CA ILE A 252 13.37 -1.41 -2.82
C ILE A 252 12.40 -2.59 -2.80
N ALA A 253 12.28 -3.28 -3.94
CA ALA A 253 11.46 -4.49 -4.07
C ALA A 253 12.23 -5.60 -4.77
N PRO A 254 12.10 -6.88 -4.35
CA PRO A 254 12.72 -7.98 -5.05
C PRO A 254 12.19 -8.07 -6.49
N ARG A 255 13.08 -8.19 -7.47
CA ARG A 255 12.69 -8.26 -8.88
C ARG A 255 11.87 -9.52 -9.15
N GLY A 256 10.75 -9.38 -9.86
CA GLY A 256 9.84 -10.48 -10.17
C GLY A 256 8.96 -10.95 -8.99
N SER A 257 8.95 -10.21 -7.88
CA SER A 257 8.01 -10.48 -6.78
C SER A 257 6.69 -9.73 -6.97
N ASP A 258 5.61 -10.25 -6.38
CA ASP A 258 4.32 -9.57 -6.29
C ASP A 258 4.46 -8.19 -5.65
N SER A 259 5.43 -8.01 -4.73
CA SER A 259 5.71 -6.70 -4.11
C SER A 259 6.30 -5.70 -5.10
N ALA A 260 7.04 -6.14 -6.11
CA ALA A 260 7.56 -5.26 -7.16
C ALA A 260 6.47 -4.83 -8.15
N GLU A 261 5.54 -5.72 -8.48
CA GLU A 261 4.35 -5.39 -9.29
C GLU A 261 3.38 -4.51 -8.50
N LEU A 262 3.25 -4.80 -7.21
CA LEU A 262 2.48 -4.00 -6.30
C LEU A 262 2.99 -2.58 -6.30
N VAL A 263 4.29 -2.38 -6.16
CA VAL A 263 4.88 -1.06 -6.14
C VAL A 263 4.45 -0.31 -7.40
N GLU A 264 4.45 -0.91 -8.60
CA GLU A 264 3.88 -0.26 -9.79
C GLU A 264 2.38 0.08 -9.66
N SER A 265 1.57 -0.79 -9.03
CA SER A 265 0.11 -0.63 -8.89
C SER A 265 -0.34 0.30 -7.75
N THR A 266 0.40 0.37 -6.64
CA THR A 266 0.18 1.24 -5.47
C THR A 266 0.69 2.65 -5.79
N ILE A 267 1.87 2.72 -6.42
CA ILE A 267 2.45 3.96 -6.94
C ILE A 267 1.68 4.46 -8.16
N ALA A 268 0.89 3.61 -8.84
CA ALA A 268 0.27 3.88 -10.14
C ALA A 268 -0.44 5.23 -10.26
N MET A 269 -1.00 5.76 -9.18
CA MET A 269 -1.72 7.03 -9.24
C MET A 269 -0.82 8.19 -9.70
N ASN A 270 0.50 8.11 -9.46
CA ASN A 270 1.49 9.08 -9.94
C ASN A 270 2.82 8.46 -10.43
N TYR A 271 2.86 7.14 -10.66
CA TYR A 271 4.06 6.46 -11.16
C TYR A 271 4.49 6.98 -12.53
N ARG A 272 5.72 7.52 -12.60
CA ARG A 272 6.28 8.09 -13.83
C ARG A 272 7.04 7.06 -14.67
N GLY A 273 7.07 5.81 -14.26
CA GLY A 273 7.76 4.75 -14.99
C GLY A 273 9.26 4.70 -14.66
N ARG A 274 10.03 4.25 -15.65
CA ARG A 274 11.47 4.00 -15.52
C ARG A 274 12.27 5.20 -15.99
N VAL A 275 13.27 5.55 -15.20
CA VAL A 275 14.21 6.62 -15.49
C VAL A 275 15.61 6.04 -15.58
N ALA A 276 16.22 6.21 -16.75
CA ALA A 276 17.62 5.87 -16.97
C ALA A 276 18.53 6.94 -16.36
N ILE A 277 19.32 6.55 -15.37
CA ILE A 277 20.25 7.42 -14.63
C ILE A 277 21.71 7.06 -14.94
N PRO A 278 22.67 7.98 -14.74
CA PRO A 278 24.08 7.67 -14.96
C PRO A 278 24.53 6.45 -14.15
N ASP A 279 25.25 5.52 -14.77
CA ASP A 279 25.67 4.26 -14.14
C ASP A 279 26.44 4.47 -12.83
N LEU A 280 27.22 5.56 -12.74
CA LEU A 280 27.93 5.96 -11.52
C LEU A 280 26.95 6.23 -10.36
N VAL A 281 25.87 6.97 -10.63
CA VAL A 281 24.85 7.28 -9.62
C VAL A 281 24.05 6.03 -9.27
N TYR A 282 23.73 5.19 -10.27
CA TYR A 282 23.06 3.91 -10.03
C TYR A 282 23.89 3.02 -9.10
N LYS A 283 25.18 2.85 -9.39
CA LYS A 283 26.09 2.07 -8.55
C LYS A 283 26.19 2.64 -7.13
N ALA A 284 26.34 3.96 -6.99
CA ALA A 284 26.35 4.62 -5.69
C ALA A 284 25.03 4.40 -4.93
N THR A 285 23.89 4.39 -5.62
CA THR A 285 22.58 4.09 -5.04
C THR A 285 22.53 2.67 -4.49
N VAL A 286 22.96 1.68 -5.28
CA VAL A 286 23.04 0.26 -4.85
C VAL A 286 23.96 0.10 -3.65
N GLU A 287 25.13 0.76 -3.66
CA GLU A 287 26.09 0.73 -2.55
C GLU A 287 25.50 1.37 -1.28
N ALA A 288 24.86 2.53 -1.40
CA ALA A 288 24.22 3.23 -0.28
C ALA A 288 23.08 2.42 0.33
N VAL A 289 22.23 1.79 -0.49
CA VAL A 289 21.21 0.85 -0.02
C VAL A 289 21.86 -0.35 0.69
N GLY A 290 22.92 -0.91 0.11
CA GLY A 290 23.67 -2.00 0.73
C GLY A 290 24.30 -1.63 2.07
N ILE A 291 24.65 -0.36 2.31
CA ILE A 291 25.11 0.15 3.61
C ILE A 291 23.91 0.38 4.56
N ALA A 292 22.82 0.97 4.06
CA ALA A 292 21.59 1.23 4.80
C ALA A 292 21.01 -0.05 5.41
N CYS A 293 21.10 -1.17 4.68
CA CYS A 293 20.63 -2.48 5.13
C CYS A 293 21.58 -3.21 6.10
N ARG A 294 22.69 -2.61 6.57
CA ARG A 294 23.61 -3.25 7.54
C ARG A 294 23.28 -2.96 9.00
N SER A 295 22.67 -1.81 9.27
CA SER A 295 22.29 -1.41 10.63
C SER A 295 21.21 -0.33 10.56
N THR A 296 20.27 -0.35 11.51
CA THR A 296 19.23 0.69 11.66
C THR A 296 19.85 2.09 11.78
N ASN A 297 21.03 2.21 12.41
CA ASN A 297 21.75 3.49 12.54
C ASN A 297 22.31 4.00 11.20
N HIS A 298 22.59 3.11 10.25
CA HIS A 298 23.14 3.48 8.94
C HIS A 298 22.08 3.81 7.91
N ASN A 299 20.82 3.42 8.12
CA ASN A 299 19.76 3.56 7.12
C ASN A 299 19.65 5.00 6.57
N SER A 300 19.30 5.95 7.44
CA SER A 300 19.16 7.35 7.01
C SER A 300 20.51 7.99 6.65
N ALA A 301 21.59 7.64 7.36
CA ALA A 301 22.90 8.24 7.15
C ALA A 301 23.49 7.91 5.78
N ALA A 302 23.35 6.68 5.30
CA ALA A 302 23.86 6.25 4.00
C ALA A 302 23.16 6.98 2.85
N ILE A 303 21.83 7.11 2.93
CA ILE A 303 21.05 7.80 1.90
C ILE A 303 21.30 9.30 1.92
N ARG A 304 21.52 9.89 3.11
CA ARG A 304 21.94 11.29 3.21
C ARG A 304 23.30 11.53 2.57
N ASN A 305 24.26 10.62 2.73
CA ASN A 305 25.57 10.73 2.07
C ASN A 305 25.46 10.63 0.54
N LEU A 306 24.65 9.68 0.04
CA LEU A 306 24.32 9.58 -1.38
C LEU A 306 23.75 10.90 -1.93
N MET A 307 22.87 11.54 -1.15
CA MET A 307 22.30 12.83 -1.49
C MET A 307 23.36 13.94 -1.53
N TYR A 308 24.30 13.97 -0.58
CA TYR A 308 25.36 14.98 -0.56
C TYR A 308 26.36 14.80 -1.72
N GLU A 309 26.78 13.56 -2.00
CA GLU A 309 27.78 13.28 -3.04
C GLU A 309 27.26 13.53 -4.46
N HIS A 310 25.97 13.27 -4.68
CA HIS A 310 25.32 13.39 -5.98
C HIS A 310 24.20 14.44 -6.00
N GLY A 311 24.23 15.44 -5.12
CA GLY A 311 23.13 16.38 -4.88
C GLY A 311 22.62 17.10 -6.13
N SER A 312 23.53 17.55 -7.00
CA SER A 312 23.15 18.22 -8.26
C SER A 312 22.39 17.30 -9.23
N PHE A 313 22.63 15.99 -9.18
CA PHE A 313 21.84 15.02 -9.93
C PHE A 313 20.46 14.83 -9.32
N TRP A 314 20.39 14.74 -7.99
CA TRP A 314 19.12 14.56 -7.27
C TRP A 314 18.18 15.76 -7.43
N ASP A 315 18.72 16.99 -7.45
CA ASP A 315 17.96 18.20 -7.80
C ASP A 315 17.39 18.11 -9.23
N GLN A 316 18.18 17.62 -10.19
CA GLN A 316 17.75 17.52 -11.60
C GLN A 316 16.66 16.47 -11.83
N ILE A 317 16.73 15.32 -11.14
CA ILE A 317 15.69 14.29 -11.25
C ILE A 317 14.38 14.74 -10.59
N GLU A 318 14.44 15.54 -9.52
CA GLU A 318 13.24 16.16 -8.94
C GLU A 318 12.60 17.13 -9.94
N ASP A 319 13.37 18.08 -10.47
CA ASP A 319 12.91 19.04 -11.48
C ASP A 319 12.36 18.34 -12.73
N TRP A 320 13.04 17.29 -13.20
CA TRP A 320 12.59 16.47 -14.32
C TRP A 320 11.26 15.78 -14.01
N SER A 321 11.12 15.16 -12.83
CA SER A 321 9.91 14.45 -12.42
C SER A 321 8.68 15.36 -12.32
N ARG A 322 8.90 16.62 -11.90
CA ARG A 322 7.88 17.67 -11.87
C ARG A 322 7.49 18.14 -13.27
N ALA A 323 8.48 18.39 -14.13
CA ALA A 323 8.24 18.89 -15.49
C ALA A 323 7.52 17.86 -16.39
N HIS A 324 7.70 16.56 -16.11
CA HIS A 324 7.14 15.46 -16.91
C HIS A 324 5.90 14.86 -16.24
N ALA A 325 5.05 15.70 -15.65
CA ALA A 325 3.82 15.28 -14.97
C ALA A 325 2.72 14.65 -15.89
N GLY A 326 3.05 14.29 -17.13
CA GLY A 326 2.17 13.61 -18.10
C GLY A 326 2.13 12.08 -17.98
N PRO A 327 1.32 11.40 -18.80
CA PRO A 327 1.21 9.94 -18.81
C PRO A 327 2.56 9.27 -19.17
N PRO A 328 2.87 8.08 -18.62
CA PRO A 328 4.19 7.46 -18.74
C PRO A 328 4.56 7.15 -20.21
N SER A 329 5.59 7.84 -20.71
CA SER A 329 6.14 7.69 -22.05
C SER A 329 7.42 6.85 -22.06
N GLY A 330 7.32 5.56 -21.71
CA GLY A 330 8.45 4.63 -21.81
C GLY A 330 9.63 4.97 -20.88
N CYS A 331 10.83 4.45 -21.19
CA CYS A 331 12.04 4.71 -20.41
C CYS A 331 12.70 6.01 -20.89
N GLU A 332 12.63 7.07 -20.08
CA GLU A 332 13.22 8.36 -20.41
C GLU A 332 14.61 8.51 -19.79
N ARG A 333 15.49 9.24 -20.50
CA ARG A 333 16.88 9.49 -20.07
C ARG A 333 16.99 10.91 -19.52
N ILE A 334 17.50 11.02 -18.29
CA ILE A 334 17.85 12.33 -17.74
C ILE A 334 19.24 12.73 -18.24
N PRO A 335 19.42 13.95 -18.77
CA PRO A 335 20.74 14.46 -19.13
C PRO A 335 21.68 14.41 -17.92
N SER A 336 22.85 13.80 -18.09
CA SER A 336 23.83 13.69 -17.00
C SER A 336 24.38 15.07 -16.61
N PRO A 337 24.35 15.45 -15.31
CA PRO A 337 25.07 16.64 -14.83
C PRO A 337 26.58 16.51 -14.98
N TYR A 338 27.08 15.28 -15.12
CA TYR A 338 28.50 14.97 -15.26
C TYR A 338 29.00 15.10 -16.72
N GLY A 339 28.19 15.67 -17.61
CA GLY A 339 28.48 15.73 -19.05
C GLY A 339 28.31 14.37 -19.74
N ARG A 340 28.55 14.34 -21.06
CA ARG A 340 28.71 13.08 -21.79
C ARG A 340 30.02 12.45 -21.34
N LEU A 341 29.95 11.54 -20.36
CA LEU A 341 31.06 10.62 -20.12
C LEU A 341 31.23 9.74 -21.38
N PRO A 342 32.46 9.58 -21.87
CA PRO A 342 32.77 9.03 -23.20
C PRO A 342 32.34 7.58 -23.40
#